data_AF-A0A672HK51-F1
#
_entry.id   AF-A0A672HK51-F1
#
_cell.length_a   1.000
_cell.length_b   1.000
_cell.length_c   1.000
_cell.angle_alpha   90.00
_cell.angle_beta   90.00
_cell.angle_gamma   90.00
#
_symmetry.space_group_name_H-M   'P 1'
#
loop_
_entity.id
_entity.type
_entity.pdbx_description
1 polymer ?
#
loop_
_entity_poly.entity_id
_entity_poly.type
_entity_poly.pdbx_seq_one_letter_code
_entity_poly.pdbx_strand_id
1 'polypeptide(L)'
;MTRAAVSFVLVLVALSYTFAKYVPKSGKRIPQTLSRGWGDQLIWAQTYEQGLYWSRSRNKPLMVLFHLEDCAQCQALKQAFANEDEIQRTLDEDFVVLNLMQETTDKSLSPDGQYVPRIVFVDPSMTVRADIVGRYSNHLYDYEPHDMKLLLENMKKARSLLQFSAMSRRTTPTSTHSLPIPLLLKSEL
;
A
#
# COMPACT_ATOMS: atom_id res chain seq x y z
N MET A 1 17.72 37.94 32.32
CA MET A 1 18.41 36.84 31.60
C MET A 1 17.57 35.56 31.48
N THR A 2 16.51 35.37 32.27
CA THR A 2 15.71 34.13 32.29
C THR A 2 14.71 33.98 31.13
N ARG A 3 14.11 35.07 30.63
CA ARG A 3 13.13 35.02 29.51
C ARG A 3 13.72 34.54 28.19
N ALA A 4 14.94 34.98 27.86
CA ALA A 4 15.64 34.55 26.65
C ALA A 4 16.00 33.07 26.69
N ALA A 5 16.42 32.57 27.86
CA ALA A 5 16.73 31.15 28.06
C ALA A 5 15.49 30.27 27.91
N VAL A 6 14.33 30.68 28.45
CA VAL A 6 13.07 29.92 28.32
C VAL A 6 12.58 29.89 26.86
N SER A 7 12.66 31.00 26.14
CA SER A 7 12.35 31.02 24.70
C SER A 7 13.28 30.13 23.88
N PHE A 8 14.58 30.13 24.19
CA PHE A 8 15.54 29.30 23.47
C PHE A 8 15.30 27.80 23.72
N VAL A 9 14.96 27.42 24.96
CA VAL A 9 14.59 26.04 25.31
C VAL A 9 13.31 25.59 24.60
N LEU A 10 12.29 26.44 24.51
CA LEU A 10 11.05 26.11 23.79
C LEU A 10 11.28 25.93 22.28
N VAL A 11 12.13 26.76 21.68
CA VAL A 11 12.52 26.62 20.27
C VAL A 11 13.32 25.33 20.04
N LEU A 12 14.25 24.98 20.95
CA LEU A 12 14.99 23.72 20.87
C LEU A 12 14.09 22.49 21.02
N VAL A 13 13.09 22.53 21.89
CA VAL A 13 12.09 21.46 22.03
C VAL A 13 11.21 21.37 20.78
N ALA A 14 10.77 22.49 20.20
CA ALA A 14 9.99 22.46 18.96
C ALA A 14 10.80 21.90 17.77
N LEU A 15 12.09 22.23 17.69
CA LEU A 15 13.01 21.70 16.67
C LEU A 15 13.35 20.22 16.88
N SER A 16 13.36 19.70 18.11
CA SER A 16 13.62 18.27 18.34
C SER A 16 12.43 17.39 17.97
N TYR A 17 11.20 17.92 18.06
CA TYR A 17 9.98 17.20 17.64
C TYR A 17 9.91 16.95 16.13
N THR A 18 10.60 17.76 15.31
CA THR A 18 10.62 17.56 13.85
C THR A 18 11.59 16.45 13.39
N PHE A 19 12.41 15.90 14.29
CA PHE A 19 13.37 14.82 14.00
C PHE A 19 13.03 13.49 14.69
N ALA A 20 11.82 13.36 15.23
CA ALA A 20 11.39 12.11 15.82
C ALA A 20 11.19 11.06 14.71
N LYS A 21 12.18 10.18 14.52
CA LYS A 21 12.04 8.98 13.68
C LYS A 21 10.79 8.20 14.07
N TYR A 22 10.11 7.63 13.08
CA TYR A 22 8.90 6.87 13.32
C TYR A 22 9.15 5.69 14.27
N VAL A 23 8.45 5.68 15.42
CA VAL A 23 8.49 4.58 16.38
C VAL A 23 7.25 3.68 16.17
N PRO A 24 7.42 2.37 15.92
CA PRO A 24 6.31 1.48 15.59
C PRO A 24 5.39 1.23 16.80
N LYS A 25 4.08 1.07 16.54
CA LYS A 25 3.03 1.02 17.59
C LYS A 25 2.92 -0.27 18.42
N SER A 26 3.72 -1.32 18.18
CA SER A 26 3.53 -2.63 18.83
C SER A 26 4.81 -3.43 19.01
N GLY A 27 4.99 -4.00 20.20
CA GLY A 27 6.12 -4.85 20.61
C GLY A 27 6.08 -6.29 20.07
N LYS A 28 7.28 -6.91 20.11
CA LYS A 28 7.69 -8.26 19.64
C LYS A 28 7.10 -8.68 18.28
N ARG A 29 7.67 -8.12 17.21
CA ARG A 29 7.36 -8.41 15.81
C ARG A 29 8.17 -9.64 15.33
N ILE A 30 7.59 -10.45 14.45
CA ILE A 30 8.13 -11.71 13.87
C ILE A 30 9.56 -11.45 13.29
N PRO A 31 10.49 -12.45 13.30
CA PRO A 31 11.93 -12.19 13.13
C PRO A 31 12.29 -11.31 11.92
N GLN A 32 13.22 -10.40 12.19
CA GLN A 32 13.76 -9.31 11.37
C GLN A 32 14.39 -9.71 10.00
N THR A 33 14.18 -10.93 9.52
CA THR A 33 14.82 -11.41 8.28
C THR A 33 13.98 -11.14 7.03
N LEU A 34 12.65 -11.04 7.16
CA LEU A 34 11.77 -10.88 6.00
C LEU A 34 11.78 -9.47 5.41
N SER A 35 12.13 -8.45 6.20
CA SER A 35 12.19 -7.06 5.74
C SER A 35 13.29 -6.82 4.72
N ARG A 36 14.41 -7.55 4.81
CA ARG A 36 15.61 -7.39 3.96
C ARG A 36 16.15 -5.95 3.92
N GLY A 37 15.87 -5.18 4.98
CA GLY A 37 16.24 -3.77 5.11
C GLY A 37 15.26 -2.76 4.51
N TRP A 38 14.08 -3.17 4.04
CA TRP A 38 13.05 -2.27 3.51
C TRP A 38 12.16 -1.62 4.59
N GLY A 39 12.32 -2.00 5.85
CA GLY A 39 11.46 -1.55 6.94
C GLY A 39 11.39 -2.64 7.99
N ASP A 40 12.43 -2.73 8.81
CA ASP A 40 12.63 -3.79 9.80
C ASP A 40 11.59 -3.74 10.92
N GLN A 41 10.96 -2.58 11.09
CA GLN A 41 9.80 -2.43 11.93
C GLN A 41 8.57 -3.13 11.38
N LEU A 42 8.36 -3.24 10.06
CA LEU A 42 7.08 -3.66 9.50
C LEU A 42 6.80 -5.16 9.66
N ILE A 43 5.52 -5.54 9.65
CA ILE A 43 5.11 -6.95 9.62
C ILE A 43 4.94 -7.39 8.16
N TRP A 44 5.98 -8.04 7.64
CA TRP A 44 6.01 -8.54 6.27
C TRP A 44 5.28 -9.87 6.13
N ALA A 45 4.43 -9.98 5.10
CA ALA A 45 3.92 -11.26 4.65
C ALA A 45 5.05 -12.10 4.04
N GLN A 46 4.98 -13.41 4.22
CA GLN A 46 6.01 -14.34 3.74
C GLN A 46 5.77 -14.78 2.28
N THR A 47 4.50 -14.90 1.88
CA THR A 47 4.10 -15.34 0.52
C THR A 47 3.03 -14.42 -0.05
N TYR A 48 2.83 -14.50 -1.37
CA TYR A 48 1.80 -13.72 -2.06
C TYR A 48 0.39 -14.10 -1.57
N GLU A 49 0.12 -15.39 -1.39
CA GLU A 49 -1.15 -15.91 -0.91
C GLU A 49 -1.44 -15.43 0.52
N GLN A 50 -0.43 -15.43 1.40
CA GLN A 50 -0.57 -14.88 2.75
C GLN A 50 -0.84 -13.36 2.69
N GLY A 51 -0.14 -12.63 1.82
CA GLY A 51 -0.36 -11.21 1.60
C GLY A 51 -1.78 -10.90 1.14
N LEU A 52 -2.30 -11.64 0.16
CA LEU A 52 -3.67 -11.52 -0.33
C LEU A 52 -4.70 -11.87 0.76
N TYR A 53 -4.46 -12.93 1.52
CA TYR A 53 -5.32 -13.31 2.64
C TYR A 53 -5.37 -12.21 3.72
N TRP A 54 -4.22 -11.64 4.11
CA TRP A 54 -4.16 -10.51 5.04
C TRP A 54 -4.82 -9.25 4.49
N SER A 55 -4.61 -8.96 3.20
CA SER A 55 -5.21 -7.80 2.53
C SER A 55 -6.74 -7.85 2.60
N ARG A 56 -7.32 -9.01 2.26
CA ARG A 56 -8.77 -9.23 2.32
C ARG A 56 -9.32 -9.23 3.75
N SER A 57 -8.67 -9.93 4.67
CA SER A 57 -9.15 -10.05 6.06
C SER A 57 -9.03 -8.75 6.87
N ARG A 58 -7.98 -7.95 6.61
CA ARG A 58 -7.75 -6.65 7.29
C ARG A 58 -8.35 -5.48 6.51
N ASN A 59 -8.91 -5.72 5.32
CA ASN A 59 -9.42 -4.70 4.40
C ASN A 59 -8.39 -3.58 4.13
N LYS A 60 -7.16 -3.98 3.82
CA LYS A 60 -6.02 -3.10 3.54
C LYS A 60 -5.43 -3.42 2.18
N PRO A 61 -4.95 -2.46 1.39
CA PRO A 61 -4.27 -2.77 0.15
C PRO A 61 -2.97 -3.53 0.44
N LEU A 62 -2.59 -4.41 -0.46
CA LEU A 62 -1.30 -5.09 -0.45
C LEU A 62 -0.32 -4.28 -1.31
N MET A 63 0.82 -3.93 -0.75
CA MET A 63 1.98 -3.47 -1.51
C MET A 63 2.92 -4.66 -1.74
N VAL A 64 3.19 -4.97 -3.01
CA VAL A 64 4.14 -6.00 -3.43
C VAL A 64 5.37 -5.31 -4.01
N LEU A 65 6.54 -5.60 -3.43
CA LEU A 65 7.82 -5.07 -3.85
C LEU A 65 8.71 -6.18 -4.40
N PHE A 66 9.01 -6.12 -5.70
CA PHE A 66 10.00 -6.98 -6.33
C PHE A 66 11.38 -6.32 -6.30
N HIS A 67 12.39 -7.06 -5.86
CA HIS A 67 13.77 -6.57 -5.78
C HIS A 67 14.78 -7.72 -5.88
N LEU A 68 16.06 -7.42 -6.04
CA LEU A 68 17.16 -8.37 -5.93
C LEU A 68 18.20 -7.83 -4.94
N GLU A 69 18.95 -8.71 -4.27
CA GLU A 69 20.01 -8.29 -3.34
C GLU A 69 21.18 -7.62 -4.08
N ASP A 70 21.61 -8.22 -5.19
CA ASP A 70 22.71 -7.75 -6.05
C ASP A 70 22.21 -6.79 -7.14
N CYS A 71 21.56 -5.70 -6.74
CA CYS A 71 20.98 -4.70 -7.63
C CYS A 71 21.21 -3.28 -7.08
N ALA A 72 22.04 -2.49 -7.77
CA ALA A 72 22.42 -1.14 -7.32
C ALA A 72 21.21 -0.19 -7.19
N GLN A 73 20.29 -0.21 -8.17
CA GLN A 73 19.06 0.59 -8.14
C GLN A 73 18.15 0.18 -6.97
N CYS A 74 18.01 -1.13 -6.74
CA CYS A 74 17.23 -1.67 -5.64
C CYS A 74 17.81 -1.25 -4.28
N GLN A 75 19.15 -1.27 -4.13
CA GLN A 75 19.82 -0.84 -2.91
C GLN A 75 19.63 0.65 -2.65
N ALA A 76 19.75 1.49 -3.67
CA ALA A 76 19.53 2.93 -3.55
C ALA A 76 18.08 3.24 -3.14
N LEU A 77 17.10 2.62 -3.80
CA LEU A 77 15.69 2.75 -3.45
C LEU A 77 15.40 2.28 -2.03
N LYS A 78 15.97 1.13 -1.64
CA LYS A 78 15.82 0.57 -0.28
C LYS A 78 16.27 1.55 0.79
N GLN A 79 17.41 2.22 0.60
CA GLN A 79 17.91 3.20 1.56
C GLN A 79 16.97 4.41 1.68
N ALA A 80 16.45 4.94 0.56
CA ALA A 80 15.49 6.04 0.60
C ALA A 80 14.17 5.61 1.26
N PHE A 81 13.65 4.45 0.86
CA PHE A 81 12.38 3.90 1.35
C PHE A 81 12.40 3.59 2.85
N ALA A 82 13.48 2.99 3.35
CA ALA A 82 13.61 2.64 4.77
C ALA A 82 13.78 3.86 5.68
N ASN A 83 14.31 4.97 5.14
CA ASN A 83 14.55 6.21 5.88
C ASN A 83 13.41 7.24 5.75
N GLU A 84 12.37 6.96 4.94
CA GLU A 84 11.22 7.85 4.78
C GLU A 84 10.13 7.54 5.82
N ASP A 85 10.09 8.34 6.88
CA ASP A 85 9.22 8.12 8.05
C ASP A 85 7.73 8.09 7.67
N GLU A 86 7.27 8.93 6.74
CA GLU A 86 5.86 8.97 6.35
C GLU A 86 5.46 7.71 5.57
N ILE A 87 6.35 7.20 4.72
CA ILE A 87 6.15 5.92 4.02
C ILE A 87 6.09 4.79 5.03
N GLN A 88 7.09 4.66 5.91
CA GLN A 88 7.14 3.60 6.91
C GLN A 88 5.91 3.60 7.81
N ARG A 89 5.46 4.77 8.25
CA ARG A 89 4.23 4.93 9.02
C ARG A 89 2.99 4.50 8.23
N THR A 90 2.86 4.98 7.00
CA THR A 90 1.72 4.64 6.15
C THR A 90 1.64 3.13 5.91
N LEU A 91 2.79 2.46 5.74
CA LEU A 91 2.84 1.02 5.57
C LEU A 91 2.37 0.27 6.82
N ASP A 92 2.86 0.64 8.01
CA ASP A 92 2.45 0.00 9.27
C ASP A 92 0.96 0.20 9.55
N GLU A 93 0.44 1.40 9.28
CA GLU A 93 -0.92 1.80 9.62
C GLU A 93 -1.96 1.32 8.59
N ASP A 94 -1.66 1.38 7.29
CA ASP A 94 -2.67 1.26 6.23
C ASP A 94 -2.48 0.10 5.27
N PHE A 95 -1.31 -0.56 5.23
CA PHE A 95 -1.01 -1.58 4.23
C PHE A 95 -0.78 -2.97 4.81
N VAL A 96 -0.93 -3.96 3.94
CA VAL A 96 -0.19 -5.22 4.04
C VAL A 96 1.03 -5.09 3.14
N VAL A 97 2.18 -5.57 3.59
CA VAL A 97 3.44 -5.45 2.85
C VAL A 97 4.05 -6.81 2.56
N LEU A 98 4.55 -6.97 1.34
CA LEU A 98 5.24 -8.15 0.85
C LEU A 98 6.43 -7.71 0.01
N ASN A 99 7.59 -8.32 0.20
CA ASN A 99 8.70 -8.18 -0.74
C ASN A 99 9.14 -9.56 -1.24
N LEU A 100 9.43 -9.63 -2.53
CA LEU A 100 9.77 -10.85 -3.27
C LEU A 100 11.06 -10.64 -4.05
N MET A 101 11.90 -11.67 -4.09
CA MET A 101 13.10 -11.72 -4.94
C MET A 101 12.94 -12.64 -6.14
N GLN A 102 11.74 -13.18 -6.31
CA GLN A 102 11.35 -14.05 -7.40
C GLN A 102 9.98 -13.62 -7.90
N GLU A 103 9.75 -13.83 -9.18
CA GLU A 103 8.45 -13.56 -9.80
C GLU A 103 7.38 -14.53 -9.29
N THR A 104 6.13 -14.09 -9.37
CA THR A 104 4.97 -14.95 -9.09
C THR A 104 4.45 -15.58 -10.38
N THR A 105 3.53 -16.53 -10.25
CA THR A 105 2.78 -17.07 -11.40
C THR A 105 1.73 -16.09 -11.94
N ASP A 106 1.38 -15.06 -11.16
CA ASP A 106 0.40 -14.04 -11.52
C ASP A 106 1.03 -12.97 -12.42
N LYS A 107 0.77 -13.10 -13.72
CA LYS A 107 1.27 -12.18 -14.75
C LYS A 107 0.73 -10.76 -14.59
N SER A 108 -0.36 -10.55 -13.86
CA SER A 108 -0.91 -9.21 -13.63
C SER A 108 0.00 -8.32 -12.78
N LEU A 109 0.97 -8.90 -12.06
CA LEU A 109 2.01 -8.17 -11.30
C LEU A 109 3.21 -7.70 -12.15
N SER A 110 3.23 -8.00 -13.45
CA SER A 110 4.30 -7.60 -14.39
C SER A 110 3.74 -7.19 -15.77
N PRO A 111 2.76 -6.28 -15.84
CA PRO A 111 2.06 -5.97 -17.10
C PRO A 111 2.95 -5.24 -18.12
N ASP A 112 4.05 -4.62 -17.68
CA ASP A 112 5.05 -3.94 -18.51
C ASP A 112 6.46 -4.58 -18.40
N GLY A 113 6.56 -5.78 -17.82
CA GLY A 113 7.81 -6.54 -17.74
C GLY A 113 8.25 -6.92 -16.32
N GLN A 114 9.34 -7.69 -16.26
CA GLN A 114 9.90 -8.28 -15.03
C GLN A 114 11.20 -7.59 -14.60
N TYR A 115 11.22 -6.26 -14.55
CA TYR A 115 12.37 -5.47 -14.08
C TYR A 115 12.31 -5.24 -12.56
N VAL A 116 13.44 -4.89 -11.95
CA VAL A 116 13.53 -4.53 -10.53
C VAL A 116 14.30 -3.22 -10.34
N PRO A 117 14.00 -2.42 -9.31
CA PRO A 117 12.91 -2.61 -8.35
C PRO A 117 11.54 -2.32 -8.96
N ARG A 118 10.49 -2.94 -8.40
CA ARG A 118 9.12 -2.78 -8.91
C ARG A 118 8.11 -2.81 -7.78
N ILE A 119 7.29 -1.78 -7.66
CA ILE A 119 6.25 -1.67 -6.61
C ILE A 119 4.86 -1.70 -7.24
N VAL A 120 4.08 -2.71 -6.88
CA VAL A 120 2.72 -2.92 -7.37
C VAL A 120 1.74 -2.93 -6.20
N PHE A 121 0.57 -2.35 -6.40
CA PHE A 121 -0.51 -2.33 -5.41
C PHE A 121 -1.64 -3.28 -5.81
N VAL A 122 -2.16 -4.03 -4.84
CA VAL A 122 -3.30 -4.94 -5.01
C VAL A 122 -4.41 -4.54 -4.04
N ASP A 123 -5.62 -4.44 -4.57
CA ASP A 123 -6.85 -4.16 -3.80
C ASP A 123 -7.29 -5.41 -3.00
N PRO A 124 -7.98 -5.27 -1.85
CA PRO A 124 -8.59 -6.38 -1.09
C PRO A 124 -9.54 -7.28 -1.90
N SER A 125 -10.04 -6.81 -3.05
CA SER A 125 -10.75 -7.62 -4.05
C SER A 125 -9.85 -8.52 -4.89
N MET A 126 -8.54 -8.57 -4.60
CA MET A 126 -7.50 -9.28 -5.36
C MET A 126 -7.26 -8.72 -6.76
N THR A 127 -7.56 -7.43 -6.97
CA THR A 127 -7.34 -6.75 -8.25
C THR A 127 -6.05 -5.95 -8.22
N VAL A 128 -5.14 -6.20 -9.16
CA VAL A 128 -3.93 -5.39 -9.34
C VAL A 128 -4.28 -3.99 -9.86
N ARG A 129 -3.72 -2.96 -9.23
CA ARG A 129 -3.94 -1.55 -9.56
C ARG A 129 -2.98 -1.06 -10.62
N ALA A 130 -3.22 -1.53 -11.85
CA ALA A 130 -2.41 -1.16 -13.01
C ALA A 130 -2.47 0.36 -13.34
N ASP A 131 -3.45 1.09 -12.80
CA ASP A 131 -3.63 2.54 -12.95
C ASP A 131 -2.82 3.40 -11.96
N ILE A 132 -2.06 2.76 -11.06
CA ILE A 132 -1.17 3.43 -10.12
C ILE A 132 0.27 3.18 -10.56
N VAL A 133 0.82 4.17 -11.25
CA VAL A 133 2.12 4.10 -11.93
C VAL A 133 3.04 5.21 -11.44
N GLY A 134 4.34 4.96 -11.50
CA GLY A 134 5.40 5.94 -11.35
C GLY A 134 5.50 6.86 -12.58
N ARG A 135 6.64 7.51 -12.73
CA ARG A 135 6.84 8.55 -13.75
C ARG A 135 7.51 8.07 -15.04
N TYR A 136 8.12 6.89 -15.02
CA TYR A 136 8.93 6.38 -16.12
C TYR A 136 8.04 5.60 -17.10
N SER A 137 7.86 6.13 -18.31
CA SER A 137 6.98 5.51 -19.32
C SER A 137 7.46 4.12 -19.79
N ASN A 138 8.75 3.84 -19.68
CA ASN A 138 9.37 2.55 -20.00
C ASN A 138 9.35 1.55 -18.84
N HIS A 139 9.12 2.03 -17.61
CA HIS A 139 9.06 1.21 -16.39
C HIS A 139 8.01 1.82 -15.44
N LEU A 140 6.74 1.50 -15.70
CA LEU A 140 5.59 2.13 -15.08
C LEU A 140 5.49 1.93 -13.56
N TYR A 141 6.17 0.93 -12.99
CA TYR A 141 6.11 0.59 -11.57
C TYR A 141 7.47 0.74 -10.87
N ASP A 142 8.42 1.37 -11.56
CA ASP A 142 9.72 1.76 -11.00
C ASP A 142 9.62 3.11 -10.26
N TYR A 143 10.46 3.25 -9.24
CA TYR A 143 10.61 4.44 -8.41
C TYR A 143 12.08 4.61 -8.08
N GLU A 144 12.60 5.82 -8.24
CA GLU A 144 13.96 6.16 -7.83
C GLU A 144 13.99 6.74 -6.41
N PRO A 145 15.17 6.84 -5.76
CA PRO A 145 15.32 7.45 -4.43
C PRO A 145 14.68 8.85 -4.29
N HIS A 146 14.64 9.62 -5.37
CA HIS A 146 14.08 10.97 -5.37
C HIS A 146 12.54 10.99 -5.58
N ASP A 147 11.92 9.84 -5.83
CA ASP A 147 10.49 9.70 -6.09
C ASP A 147 9.67 9.34 -4.84
N MET A 148 10.26 9.39 -3.63
CA MET A 148 9.56 9.02 -2.38
C MET A 148 8.24 9.76 -2.17
N LYS A 149 8.20 11.05 -2.54
CA LYS A 149 6.97 11.84 -2.49
C LYS A 149 5.89 11.28 -3.44
N LEU A 150 6.27 10.93 -4.68
CA LEU A 150 5.36 10.33 -5.65
C LEU A 150 4.90 8.95 -5.20
N LEU A 151 5.81 8.12 -4.68
CA LEU A 151 5.47 6.80 -4.12
C LEU A 151 4.44 6.94 -2.99
N LEU A 152 4.63 7.89 -2.08
CA LEU A 152 3.69 8.17 -1.00
C LEU A 152 2.33 8.68 -1.53
N GLU A 153 2.30 9.52 -2.56
CA GLU A 153 1.07 9.94 -3.23
C GLU A 153 0.34 8.74 -3.85
N ASN A 154 1.06 7.83 -4.49
CA ASN A 154 0.53 6.59 -5.05
C ASN A 154 0.01 5.63 -3.98
N MET A 155 0.68 5.53 -2.82
CA MET A 155 0.17 4.79 -1.65
C MET A 155 -1.15 5.42 -1.15
N LYS A 156 -1.21 6.74 -1.03
CA LYS A 156 -2.45 7.45 -0.65
C LYS A 156 -3.57 7.20 -1.66
N LYS A 157 -3.27 7.19 -2.96
CA LYS A 157 -4.19 6.83 -4.03
C LYS A 157 -4.71 5.40 -3.84
N ALA A 158 -3.83 4.41 -3.69
CA ALA A 158 -4.18 3.00 -3.48
C ALA A 158 -5.13 2.80 -2.29
N ARG A 159 -4.89 3.50 -1.18
CA ARG A 159 -5.77 3.49 0.00
C ARG A 159 -7.14 4.14 -0.28
N SER A 160 -7.17 5.30 -0.94
CA SER A 160 -8.41 6.04 -1.21
C SER A 160 -9.41 5.26 -2.06
N LEU A 161 -8.91 4.45 -3.00
CA LEU A 161 -9.74 3.67 -3.90
C LEU A 161 -10.54 2.57 -3.17
N LEU A 162 -10.07 2.13 -1.99
CA LEU A 162 -10.82 1.26 -1.09
C LEU A 162 -12.07 1.94 -0.53
N GLN A 163 -11.95 3.23 -0.20
CA GLN A 163 -13.05 4.00 0.38
C GLN A 163 -14.16 4.21 -0.66
N PHE A 164 -13.79 4.51 -1.91
CA PHE A 164 -14.75 4.65 -3.00
C PHE A 164 -15.44 3.33 -3.36
N SER A 165 -14.71 2.20 -3.41
CA SER A 165 -15.32 0.90 -3.68
C SER A 165 -16.25 0.43 -2.54
N ALA A 166 -15.93 0.75 -1.29
CA ALA A 166 -16.80 0.49 -0.15
C ALA A 166 -18.06 1.37 -0.17
N MET A 167 -17.96 2.62 -0.61
CA MET A 167 -19.10 3.54 -0.71
C MET A 167 -20.05 3.15 -1.85
N SER A 168 -19.51 2.82 -3.04
CA SER A 168 -20.29 2.38 -4.19
C SER A 168 -21.10 1.10 -3.92
N ARG A 169 -20.54 0.16 -3.15
CA ARG A 169 -21.24 -1.07 -2.71
C ARG A 169 -22.40 -0.82 -1.74
N ARG A 170 -22.44 0.33 -1.06
CA ARG A 170 -23.56 0.69 -0.16
C ARG A 170 -24.72 1.34 -0.91
N THR A 171 -24.51 1.82 -2.14
CA THR A 171 -25.53 2.57 -2.90
C THR A 171 -26.27 1.75 -3.95
N THR A 172 -26.05 0.44 -4.08
CA THR A 172 -26.91 -0.43 -4.91
C THR A 172 -28.25 -0.67 -4.20
N PRO A 173 -29.38 -0.15 -4.72
CA PRO A 173 -30.70 -0.46 -4.17
C PRO A 173 -31.07 -1.89 -4.56
N THR A 174 -31.48 -2.70 -3.59
CA THR A 174 -32.13 -3.98 -3.83
C THR A 174 -33.43 -3.73 -4.59
N SER A 175 -33.41 -3.89 -5.91
CA SER A 175 -34.61 -3.91 -6.74
C SER A 175 -35.33 -5.25 -6.55
N THR A 176 -36.18 -5.34 -5.53
CA THR A 176 -37.25 -6.33 -5.47
C THR A 176 -38.31 -5.96 -6.49
N HIS A 177 -38.28 -6.59 -7.67
CA HIS A 177 -39.41 -6.54 -8.60
C HIS A 177 -40.20 -7.84 -8.48
N SER A 178 -41.13 -7.88 -7.53
CA SER A 178 -42.24 -8.82 -7.54
C SER A 178 -43.25 -8.37 -8.60
N LEU A 179 -43.44 -9.16 -9.64
CA LEU A 179 -44.58 -9.01 -10.56
C LEU A 179 -45.75 -9.87 -10.02
N PRO A 180 -46.92 -9.28 -9.72
CA PRO A 180 -48.14 -10.05 -9.64
C PRO A 180 -48.70 -10.28 -11.06
N ILE A 181 -48.85 -11.54 -11.43
CA ILE A 181 -49.58 -11.97 -12.63
C ILE A 181 -51.07 -11.68 -12.42
N PRO A 182 -51.75 -10.91 -13.29
CA PRO A 182 -53.21 -10.83 -13.28
C PRO A 182 -53.80 -12.00 -14.09
N LEU A 183 -54.68 -12.75 -13.44
CA LEU A 183 -55.68 -13.61 -14.08
C LEU A 183 -56.60 -12.74 -14.97
N LEU A 184 -56.63 -12.98 -16.29
CA LEU A 184 -57.84 -12.81 -17.11
C LEU A 184 -57.60 -13.29 -18.56
N LEU A 185 -58.20 -14.42 -18.92
CA LEU A 185 -58.89 -14.54 -20.21
C LEU A 185 -60.05 -15.54 -20.09
N LYS A 186 -61.27 -14.99 -20.13
CA LYS A 186 -62.50 -15.70 -20.48
C LYS A 186 -62.62 -15.69 -22.01
N SER A 187 -63.25 -16.76 -22.54
CA SER A 187 -64.01 -16.88 -23.79
C SER A 187 -63.29 -16.54 -25.10
N GLU A 188 -63.14 -17.50 -26.03
CA GLU A 188 -64.15 -17.93 -27.02
C GLU A 188 -63.69 -19.22 -27.74
N LEU A 189 -64.68 -19.99 -28.21
CA LEU A 189 -64.70 -21.28 -28.93
C LEU A 189 -64.57 -22.57 -28.10
#